data_AF-A0A9X2AXH6-F1
#
_entry.id   AF-A0A9X2AXH6-F1
#
_cell.length_a   1.000
_cell.length_b   1.000
_cell.length_c   1.000
_cell.angle_alpha   90.00
_cell.angle_beta   90.00
_cell.angle_gamma   90.00
#
_symmetry.space_group_name_H-M   'P 1'
#
loop_
_entity.id
_entity.type
_entity.pdbx_description
1 polymer ?
#
loop_
_entity_poly.entity_id
_entity_poly.type
_entity_poly.pdbx_seq_one_letter_code
_entity_poly.pdbx_strand_id
1 'polypeptide(L)'
;MSVQKTVTSVTLNDCVTIQAGYPFRGAIRAIPSGSVKAVQAKDISPLGELITDDLITTDLTGKRGADWLKQGDVLFSAKGSKHLASYVSKQLESTTCAPSLFLLRVKPQWQEKVNPQFLTWQLNQAPVQTYFKRSAEGSFQISIRKPVLAATPIALPDIETQNTIAKLYEASIKENALLHKLINNRQQQLNAIASDLIQNSNELKQTN
;
A
#
# COMPACT_ATOMS: atom_id res chain seq x y z
N MET A 1 32.27 -18.10 -12.67
CA MET A 1 32.27 -16.74 -13.22
C MET A 1 31.12 -15.99 -12.60
N SER A 2 31.40 -15.11 -11.61
CA SER A 2 30.36 -14.25 -11.04
C SER A 2 30.03 -13.17 -12.06
N VAL A 3 28.86 -13.26 -12.69
CA VAL A 3 28.31 -12.15 -13.46
C VAL A 3 28.10 -11.01 -12.47
N GLN A 4 28.91 -9.95 -12.58
CA GLN A 4 28.65 -8.71 -11.84
C GLN A 4 27.29 -8.20 -12.31
N LYS A 5 26.28 -8.29 -11.43
CA LYS A 5 24.95 -7.77 -11.71
C LYS A 5 25.03 -6.25 -11.77
N THR A 6 24.96 -5.69 -12.97
CA THR A 6 24.99 -4.24 -13.19
C THR A 6 23.74 -3.61 -12.58
N VAL A 7 23.92 -2.64 -11.68
CA VAL A 7 22.81 -1.89 -11.07
C VAL A 7 22.76 -0.51 -11.71
N THR A 8 21.64 -0.17 -12.34
CA THR A 8 21.40 1.16 -12.92
C THR A 8 20.71 2.05 -11.87
N SER A 9 21.19 3.27 -11.67
CA SER A 9 20.51 4.25 -10.82
C SER A 9 19.67 5.21 -11.68
N VAL A 10 18.42 5.40 -11.30
CA VAL A 10 17.47 6.31 -11.95
C VAL A 10 16.67 7.06 -10.90
N THR A 11 15.93 8.09 -11.30
CA THR A 11 14.86 8.67 -10.48
C THR A 11 13.55 7.93 -10.70
N LEU A 12 12.65 7.96 -9.73
CA LEU A 12 11.31 7.39 -9.89
C LEU A 12 10.59 8.00 -11.10
N ASN A 13 10.74 9.31 -11.32
CA ASN A 13 10.12 10.00 -12.45
C ASN A 13 10.64 9.55 -13.80
N ASP A 14 11.83 8.95 -13.89
CA ASP A 14 12.34 8.42 -15.16
C ASP A 14 11.48 7.24 -15.62
N CYS A 15 11.14 6.34 -14.70
CA CYS A 15 10.50 5.06 -14.99
C CYS A 15 8.97 5.02 -14.84
N VAL A 16 8.36 5.91 -14.06
CA VAL A 16 6.90 5.93 -13.85
C VAL A 16 6.25 7.27 -14.17
N THR A 17 4.99 7.24 -14.59
CA THR A 17 4.11 8.41 -14.53
C THR A 17 3.53 8.54 -13.12
N ILE A 18 3.61 9.73 -12.53
CA ILE A 18 3.09 10.03 -11.19
C ILE A 18 1.83 10.88 -11.32
N GLN A 19 0.68 10.31 -10.96
CA GLN A 19 -0.62 10.97 -10.96
C GLN A 19 -1.13 11.13 -9.53
N ALA A 20 -1.70 12.30 -9.21
CA ALA A 20 -2.42 12.45 -7.96
C ALA A 20 -3.74 11.69 -8.03
N GLY A 21 -4.19 11.11 -6.91
CA GLY A 21 -5.49 10.48 -6.82
C GLY A 21 -6.66 11.40 -7.17
N TYR A 22 -7.82 10.81 -7.38
CA TYR A 22 -9.02 11.50 -7.83
C TYR A 22 -9.46 12.59 -6.84
N PRO A 23 -9.69 13.83 -7.28
CA PRO A 23 -10.04 14.95 -6.42
C PRO A 23 -11.52 14.90 -5.99
N PHE A 24 -11.85 13.96 -5.10
CA PHE A 24 -13.16 13.94 -4.43
C PHE A 24 -13.40 15.29 -3.73
N ARG A 25 -14.61 15.83 -3.89
CA ARG A 25 -15.04 17.06 -3.22
C ARG A 25 -15.63 16.70 -1.86
N GLY A 26 -14.91 17.06 -0.79
CA GLY A 26 -15.30 16.74 0.58
C GLY A 26 -14.95 15.31 0.98
N ALA A 27 -15.60 14.83 2.04
CA ALA A 27 -15.37 13.48 2.55
C ALA A 27 -15.88 12.42 1.58
N ILE A 28 -15.11 11.35 1.38
CA ILE A 28 -15.52 10.18 0.61
C ILE A 28 -16.47 9.37 1.48
N ARG A 29 -17.77 9.40 1.15
CA ARG A 29 -18.82 8.71 1.89
C ARG A 29 -19.26 7.46 1.14
N ALA A 30 -19.69 6.45 1.88
CA ALA A 30 -20.24 5.24 1.32
C ALA A 30 -21.60 5.57 0.68
N ILE A 31 -21.73 5.24 -0.60
CA ILE A 31 -22.97 5.32 -1.37
C ILE A 31 -23.16 3.91 -1.93
N PRO A 32 -24.03 3.07 -1.35
CA PRO A 32 -24.19 1.68 -1.80
C PRO A 32 -24.58 1.55 -3.28
N SER A 33 -25.34 2.52 -3.80
CA SER A 33 -25.71 2.63 -5.22
C SER A 33 -24.68 3.38 -6.06
N GLY A 34 -23.50 3.67 -5.50
CA GLY A 34 -22.46 4.44 -6.16
C GLY A 34 -21.87 3.70 -7.36
N SER A 35 -21.39 4.48 -8.32
CA SER A 35 -20.89 3.99 -9.60
C SER A 35 -19.42 3.52 -9.58
N VAL A 36 -18.68 3.82 -8.51
CA VAL A 36 -17.23 3.55 -8.42
C VAL A 36 -16.81 3.03 -7.05
N LYS A 37 -15.63 2.40 -7.00
CA LYS A 37 -14.91 2.14 -5.76
C LYS A 37 -13.75 3.10 -5.59
N ALA A 38 -13.43 3.46 -4.35
CA ALA A 38 -12.31 4.35 -4.04
C ALA A 38 -11.33 3.71 -3.06
N VAL A 39 -10.07 3.57 -3.47
CA VAL A 39 -8.97 3.20 -2.57
C VAL A 39 -8.53 4.41 -1.76
N GLN A 40 -8.46 4.26 -0.44
CA GLN A 40 -8.00 5.25 0.52
C GLN A 40 -6.74 4.79 1.24
N ALA A 41 -6.06 5.69 1.94
CA ALA A 41 -4.85 5.34 2.69
C ALA A 41 -5.10 4.27 3.79
N LYS A 42 -6.31 4.23 4.36
CA LYS A 42 -6.71 3.22 5.35
C LYS A 42 -6.82 1.79 4.78
N ASP A 43 -6.94 1.68 3.45
CA ASP A 43 -7.07 0.39 2.77
C ASP A 43 -5.68 -0.21 2.47
N ILE A 44 -4.60 0.51 2.82
CA ILE A 44 -3.23 0.00 2.78
C ILE A 44 -2.87 -0.45 4.20
N SER A 45 -2.56 -1.74 4.35
CA SER A 45 -2.17 -2.30 5.64
C SER A 45 -0.84 -1.71 6.12
N PRO A 46 -0.50 -1.83 7.42
CA PRO A 46 0.81 -1.41 7.93
C PRO A 46 2.02 -2.08 7.26
N LEU A 47 1.79 -3.18 6.52
CA LEU A 47 2.79 -3.94 5.77
C LEU A 47 2.87 -3.53 4.29
N GLY A 48 2.02 -2.61 3.84
CA GLY A 48 1.94 -2.17 2.44
C GLY A 48 1.05 -3.03 1.56
N GLU A 49 0.26 -3.96 2.12
CA GLU A 49 -0.71 -4.75 1.36
C GLU A 49 -1.97 -3.93 1.06
N LEU A 50 -2.46 -3.99 -0.18
CA LEU A 50 -3.70 -3.35 -0.57
C LEU A 50 -4.88 -4.27 -0.22
N ILE A 51 -5.71 -3.83 0.72
CA ILE A 51 -6.93 -4.51 1.12
C ILE A 51 -8.05 -4.07 0.18
N THR A 52 -8.58 -5.02 -0.58
CA THR A 52 -9.53 -4.73 -1.69
C THR A 52 -10.94 -5.26 -1.46
N ASP A 53 -11.16 -6.04 -0.41
CA ASP A 53 -12.39 -6.83 -0.26
C ASP A 53 -13.58 -5.95 0.15
N ASP A 54 -13.32 -4.86 0.86
CA ASP A 54 -14.33 -3.90 1.34
C ASP A 54 -13.96 -2.45 0.97
N LEU A 55 -13.56 -2.23 -0.29
CA LEU A 55 -13.35 -0.87 -0.79
C LEU A 55 -14.66 -0.10 -0.78
N ILE A 56 -14.59 1.16 -0.36
CA ILE A 56 -15.77 2.03 -0.29
C ILE A 56 -16.37 2.22 -1.68
N THR A 57 -17.66 1.92 -1.82
CA THR A 57 -18.46 2.28 -2.99
C THR A 57 -18.95 3.72 -2.84
N THR A 58 -18.78 4.55 -3.86
CA THR A 58 -19.08 5.98 -3.86
C THR A 58 -19.33 6.50 -5.27
N ASP A 59 -19.51 7.81 -5.42
CA ASP A 59 -19.62 8.49 -6.71
C ASP A 59 -18.47 9.49 -6.94
N LEU A 60 -18.20 9.72 -8.22
CA LEU A 60 -17.21 10.70 -8.65
C LEU A 60 -17.76 12.13 -8.48
N THR A 61 -17.25 12.87 -7.49
CA THR A 61 -17.69 14.24 -7.19
C THR A 61 -16.79 15.34 -7.77
N GLY A 62 -15.63 14.98 -8.31
CA GLY A 62 -14.70 15.88 -9.00
C GLY A 62 -15.14 16.27 -10.42
N LYS A 63 -14.44 17.26 -11.00
CA LYS A 63 -14.72 17.76 -12.36
C LYS A 63 -13.95 17.04 -13.48
N ARG A 64 -12.89 16.30 -13.13
CA ARG A 64 -12.05 15.58 -14.11
C ARG A 64 -12.53 14.13 -14.25
N GLY A 65 -12.14 13.44 -15.32
CA GLY A 65 -12.28 11.98 -15.38
C GLY A 65 -11.44 11.29 -14.30
N ALA A 66 -11.87 10.11 -13.86
CA ALA A 66 -11.09 9.29 -12.95
C ALA A 66 -9.97 8.56 -13.70
N ASP A 67 -8.80 8.48 -13.05
CA ASP A 67 -7.74 7.57 -13.48
C ASP A 67 -8.06 6.20 -12.88
N TRP A 68 -8.50 5.28 -13.73
CA TRP A 68 -8.83 3.92 -13.29
C TRP A 68 -7.57 3.13 -12.95
N LEU A 69 -7.61 2.49 -11.79
CA LEU A 69 -6.57 1.56 -11.35
C LEU A 69 -6.54 0.34 -12.26
N LYS A 70 -5.33 -0.11 -12.56
CA LYS A 70 -5.06 -1.31 -13.35
C LYS A 70 -4.19 -2.25 -12.54
N GLN A 71 -4.30 -3.53 -12.82
CA GLN A 71 -3.30 -4.48 -12.35
C GLN A 71 -1.91 -4.02 -12.80
N GLY A 72 -0.92 -4.10 -11.90
CA GLY A 72 0.43 -3.62 -12.18
C GLY A 72 0.72 -2.19 -11.72
N ASP A 73 -0.30 -1.42 -11.33
CA ASP A 73 -0.11 -0.10 -10.75
C ASP A 73 0.48 -0.17 -9.33
N VAL A 74 1.14 0.92 -8.92
CA VAL A 74 1.63 1.11 -7.55
C VAL A 74 0.97 2.34 -6.95
N LEU A 75 0.37 2.19 -5.78
CA LEU A 75 -0.18 3.28 -4.99
C LEU A 75 0.83 3.72 -3.94
N PHE A 76 1.00 5.03 -3.74
CA PHE A 76 1.90 5.56 -2.73
C PHE A 76 1.16 6.51 -1.78
N SER A 77 1.20 6.20 -0.48
CA SER A 77 0.62 7.06 0.57
C SER A 77 1.57 8.20 0.91
N ALA A 78 1.24 9.38 0.40
CA ALA A 78 2.01 10.59 0.65
C ALA A 78 1.90 11.11 2.08
N LYS A 79 0.83 10.74 2.80
CA LYS A 79 0.50 11.25 4.14
C LYS A 79 0.65 10.15 5.20
N GLY A 80 0.91 10.58 6.43
CA GLY A 80 0.99 9.70 7.60
C GLY A 80 2.42 9.53 8.12
N SER A 81 2.57 8.76 9.19
CA SER A 81 3.87 8.51 9.83
C SER A 81 4.75 7.51 9.06
N LYS A 82 4.15 6.71 8.17
CA LYS A 82 4.85 5.80 7.24
C LYS A 82 4.36 6.08 5.82
N HIS A 83 5.30 6.32 4.90
CA HIS A 83 5.00 6.58 3.50
C HIS A 83 5.07 5.27 2.71
N LEU A 84 3.98 4.50 2.76
CA LEU A 84 3.92 3.15 2.19
C LEU A 84 3.55 3.18 0.71
N ALA A 85 4.22 2.32 -0.06
CA ALA A 85 3.82 1.91 -1.39
C ALA A 85 3.04 0.58 -1.33
N SER A 86 2.08 0.40 -2.24
CA SER A 86 1.26 -0.79 -2.33
C SER A 86 1.01 -1.19 -3.78
N TYR A 87 1.09 -2.49 -4.06
CA TYR A 87 0.98 -3.06 -5.40
C TYR A 87 -0.47 -3.45 -5.71
N VAL A 88 -0.99 -3.03 -6.86
CA VAL A 88 -2.32 -3.45 -7.35
C VAL A 88 -2.18 -4.81 -8.02
N SER A 89 -2.41 -5.86 -7.25
CA SER A 89 -2.16 -7.26 -7.64
C SER A 89 -3.23 -7.87 -8.54
N LYS A 90 -4.43 -7.30 -8.59
CA LYS A 90 -5.56 -7.79 -9.38
C LYS A 90 -6.23 -6.67 -10.15
N GLN A 91 -6.97 -7.06 -11.19
CA GLN A 91 -7.82 -6.12 -11.91
C GLN A 91 -8.94 -5.62 -10.98
N LEU A 92 -9.15 -4.31 -10.98
CA LEU A 92 -10.18 -3.65 -10.16
C LEU A 92 -11.14 -2.91 -11.10
N GLU A 93 -12.40 -3.31 -11.12
CA GLU A 93 -13.43 -2.67 -11.93
C GLU A 93 -13.80 -1.30 -11.35
N SER A 94 -13.94 -0.28 -12.20
CA SER A 94 -14.40 1.07 -11.86
C SER A 94 -13.81 1.61 -10.54
N THR A 95 -12.52 1.36 -10.30
CA THR A 95 -11.85 1.72 -9.05
C THR A 95 -10.81 2.80 -9.29
N THR A 96 -10.83 3.86 -8.46
CA THR A 96 -9.83 4.95 -8.45
C THR A 96 -9.20 5.05 -7.06
N CYS A 97 -8.14 5.84 -6.90
CA CYS A 97 -7.56 6.17 -5.59
C CYS A 97 -7.94 7.59 -5.12
N ALA A 98 -7.95 7.80 -3.80
CA ALA A 98 -8.26 9.06 -3.14
C ALA A 98 -7.10 10.08 -3.22
N PRO A 99 -7.33 11.39 -2.97
CA PRO A 99 -6.30 12.44 -3.09
C PRO A 99 -5.10 12.27 -2.16
N SER A 100 -5.22 11.45 -1.10
CA SER A 100 -4.12 11.13 -0.19
C SER A 100 -3.09 10.19 -0.81
N LEU A 101 -3.40 9.60 -1.97
CA LEU A 101 -2.57 8.63 -2.66
C LEU A 101 -2.04 9.22 -3.98
N PHE A 102 -0.83 8.83 -4.34
CA PHE A 102 -0.34 8.94 -5.71
C PHE A 102 -0.51 7.60 -6.42
N LEU A 103 -0.93 7.65 -7.67
CA LEU A 103 -0.90 6.54 -8.62
C LEU A 103 0.40 6.60 -9.41
N LEU A 104 1.18 5.52 -9.33
CA LEU A 104 2.41 5.32 -10.08
C LEU A 104 2.18 4.22 -11.11
N ARG A 105 2.45 4.52 -12.38
CA ARG A 105 2.34 3.56 -13.48
C ARG A 105 3.64 3.53 -14.27
N VAL A 106 4.20 2.35 -14.48
CA VAL A 106 5.43 2.17 -15.27
C VAL A 106 5.19 2.67 -16.69
N LYS A 107 6.09 3.53 -17.18
CA LYS A 107 5.97 4.09 -18.52
C LYS A 107 6.21 3.00 -19.58
N PRO A 108 5.64 3.11 -20.79
CA PRO A 108 5.75 2.09 -21.84
C PRO A 108 7.19 1.63 -22.11
N GLN A 109 8.14 2.56 -22.23
CA GLN A 109 9.54 2.25 -22.52
C GLN A 109 10.31 1.56 -21.37
N TRP A 110 9.68 1.41 -20.20
CA TRP A 110 10.23 0.76 -19.02
C TRP A 110 9.52 -0.55 -18.65
N GLN A 111 8.47 -0.96 -19.37
CA GLN A 111 7.68 -2.15 -19.00
C GLN A 111 8.49 -3.45 -18.94
N GLU A 112 9.49 -3.60 -19.81
CA GLU A 112 10.39 -4.77 -19.82
C GLU A 112 11.60 -4.61 -18.86
N LYS A 113 11.80 -3.42 -18.30
CA LYS A 113 12.97 -3.05 -17.50
C LYS A 113 12.68 -2.88 -16.02
N VAL A 114 11.41 -2.67 -15.66
CA VAL A 114 10.99 -2.40 -14.29
C VAL A 114 9.84 -3.31 -13.93
N ASN A 115 10.06 -4.15 -12.92
CA ASN A 115 9.00 -4.86 -12.26
C ASN A 115 8.30 -3.91 -11.25
N PRO A 116 6.99 -3.62 -11.38
CA PRO A 116 6.27 -2.71 -10.48
C PRO A 116 6.18 -3.21 -9.03
N GLN A 117 6.17 -4.52 -8.80
CA GLN A 117 6.18 -5.11 -7.47
C GLN A 117 7.57 -4.98 -6.81
N PHE A 118 8.65 -5.10 -7.58
CA PHE A 118 10.00 -4.74 -7.11
C PHE A 118 10.09 -3.26 -6.75
N LEU A 119 9.51 -2.38 -7.57
CA LEU A 119 9.46 -0.95 -7.28
C LEU A 119 8.71 -0.67 -5.97
N THR A 120 7.59 -1.35 -5.75
CA THR A 120 6.83 -1.30 -4.48
C THR A 120 7.69 -1.71 -3.29
N TRP A 121 8.41 -2.83 -3.42
CA TRP A 121 9.36 -3.28 -2.40
C TRP A 121 10.40 -2.19 -2.10
N GLN A 122 11.07 -1.66 -3.12
CA GLN A 122 12.17 -0.71 -2.93
C GLN A 122 11.71 0.59 -2.28
N LEU A 123 10.53 1.09 -2.65
CA LEU A 123 9.92 2.27 -2.03
C LEU A 123 9.66 2.08 -0.53
N ASN A 124 9.40 0.85 -0.10
CA ASN A 124 9.17 0.50 1.30
C ASN A 124 10.45 0.22 2.10
N GLN A 125 11.62 0.20 1.47
CA GLN A 125 12.88 -0.12 2.16
C GLN A 125 13.47 1.08 2.92
N ALA A 126 14.27 0.77 3.95
CA ALA A 126 14.86 1.76 4.85
C ALA A 126 15.63 2.90 4.15
N PRO A 127 16.43 2.67 3.08
CA PRO A 127 17.11 3.77 2.39
C PRO A 127 16.14 4.80 1.79
N VAL A 128 15.09 4.33 1.12
CA VAL A 128 14.08 5.20 0.49
C VAL A 128 13.20 5.87 1.56
N GLN A 129 12.81 5.15 2.61
CA GLN A 129 12.07 5.71 3.73
C GLN A 129 12.89 6.79 4.47
N THR A 130 14.22 6.62 4.57
CA THR A 130 15.12 7.63 5.15
C THR A 130 15.20 8.86 4.26
N TYR A 131 15.27 8.68 2.94
CA TYR A 131 15.19 9.79 1.97
C TYR A 131 13.90 10.61 2.15
N PHE A 132 12.75 9.95 2.32
CA PHE A 132 11.47 10.63 2.57
C PHE A 132 11.44 11.38 3.90
N LYS A 133 11.95 10.78 4.98
CA LYS A 133 12.03 11.43 6.30
C LYS A 133 12.85 12.71 6.25
N ARG A 134 14.06 12.66 5.67
CA ARG A 134 14.93 13.84 5.51
C ARG A 134 14.28 14.93 4.67
N SER A 135 13.53 14.53 3.64
CA SER A 135 12.83 15.48 2.77
C SER A 135 11.57 16.10 3.42
N ALA A 136 11.10 15.54 4.53
CA ALA A 136 9.95 16.03 5.29
C ALA A 136 10.34 16.86 6.54
N GLU A 137 11.63 16.89 6.91
CA GLU A 137 12.15 17.69 8.02
C GLU A 137 11.88 19.19 7.75
N GLY A 138 11.16 19.85 8.68
CA GLY A 138 10.79 21.28 8.60
C GLY A 138 9.30 21.58 8.33
N SER A 139 8.46 20.57 8.13
CA SER A 139 7.01 20.72 7.92
C SER A 139 6.19 20.17 9.09
N PHE A 140 5.29 20.97 9.67
CA PHE A 140 4.30 20.52 10.67
C PHE A 140 3.37 19.41 10.15
N GLN A 141 3.31 19.21 8.83
CA GLN A 141 2.53 18.16 8.17
C GLN A 141 3.48 17.25 7.37
N ILE A 142 3.75 16.04 7.87
CA ILE A 142 4.63 15.06 7.23
C ILE A 142 3.91 14.49 6.00
N SER A 143 4.01 15.20 4.88
CA SER A 143 3.43 14.80 3.60
C SER A 143 4.48 14.91 2.49
N ILE A 144 4.71 13.83 1.77
CA ILE A 144 5.63 13.81 0.63
C ILE A 144 4.96 14.48 -0.57
N ARG A 145 5.58 15.54 -1.08
CA ARG A 145 5.10 16.26 -2.26
C ARG A 145 5.53 15.53 -3.53
N LYS A 146 4.77 15.69 -4.61
CA LYS A 146 5.07 15.06 -5.92
C LYS A 146 6.51 15.29 -6.41
N PRO A 147 7.14 16.49 -6.30
CA PRO A 147 8.53 16.67 -6.72
C PRO A 147 9.54 15.83 -5.93
N VAL A 148 9.31 15.64 -4.62
CA VAL A 148 10.15 14.79 -3.77
C VAL A 148 9.98 13.32 -4.16
N LEU A 149 8.74 12.88 -4.33
CA LEU A 149 8.46 11.52 -4.81
C LEU A 149 9.10 11.26 -6.18
N ALA A 150 8.97 12.22 -7.11
CA ALA A 150 9.57 12.17 -8.44
C ALA A 150 11.10 12.03 -8.42
N ALA A 151 11.77 12.75 -7.51
CA ALA A 151 13.23 12.75 -7.37
C ALA A 151 13.77 11.56 -6.55
N THR A 152 12.92 10.63 -6.12
CA THR A 152 13.33 9.47 -5.31
C THR A 152 14.34 8.62 -6.09
N PRO A 153 15.55 8.37 -5.56
CA PRO A 153 16.52 7.48 -6.20
C PRO A 153 16.04 6.03 -6.17
N ILE A 154 16.09 5.37 -7.33
CA ILE A 154 15.71 3.97 -7.54
C ILE A 154 16.92 3.23 -8.11
N ALA A 155 17.21 2.07 -7.54
CA ALA A 155 18.29 1.19 -7.99
C ALA A 155 17.67 0.00 -8.72
N LEU A 156 17.94 -0.12 -10.02
CA LEU A 156 17.40 -1.12 -10.92
C LEU A 156 18.49 -2.14 -11.28
N PRO A 157 18.53 -3.32 -10.64
CA PRO A 157 19.30 -4.45 -11.15
C PRO A 157 18.62 -5.03 -12.41
N ASP A 158 19.20 -6.08 -12.99
CA ASP A 158 18.56 -6.84 -14.07
C ASP A 158 17.15 -7.32 -13.69
N ILE A 159 16.29 -7.51 -14.70
CA ILE A 159 14.87 -7.83 -14.50
C ILE A 159 14.67 -9.16 -13.75
N GLU A 160 15.56 -10.14 -13.93
CA GLU A 160 15.51 -11.43 -13.24
C GLU A 160 15.74 -11.28 -11.73
N THR A 161 16.68 -10.44 -11.35
CA THR A 161 16.95 -10.07 -9.96
C THR A 161 15.79 -9.31 -9.36
N GLN A 162 15.22 -8.35 -10.09
CA GLN A 162 14.01 -7.65 -9.66
C GLN A 162 12.86 -8.63 -9.41
N ASN A 163 12.61 -9.58 -10.33
CA ASN A 163 11.57 -10.59 -10.21
C ASN A 163 11.78 -11.51 -9.00
N THR A 164 13.03 -11.93 -8.75
CA THR A 164 13.38 -12.74 -7.57
C THR A 164 13.08 -12.00 -6.27
N ILE A 165 13.49 -10.74 -6.17
CA ILE A 165 13.24 -9.91 -4.99
C ILE A 165 11.74 -9.64 -4.81
N ALA A 166 11.02 -9.35 -5.89
CA ALA A 166 9.57 -9.13 -5.86
C ALA A 166 8.81 -10.36 -5.32
N LYS A 167 9.16 -11.56 -5.79
CA LYS A 167 8.58 -12.83 -5.30
C LYS A 167 8.88 -13.05 -3.82
N LEU A 168 10.12 -12.79 -3.38
CA LEU A 168 10.50 -12.90 -1.97
C LEU A 168 9.69 -11.91 -1.11
N TYR A 169 9.54 -10.68 -1.57
CA TYR A 169 8.76 -9.67 -0.87
C TYR A 169 7.28 -10.06 -0.76
N GLU A 170 6.70 -10.57 -1.84
CA GLU A 170 5.32 -11.07 -1.83
C GLU A 170 5.12 -12.20 -0.80
N ALA A 171 6.04 -13.17 -0.79
CA ALA A 171 6.02 -14.26 0.17
C ALA A 171 6.12 -13.72 1.60
N SER A 172 6.99 -12.75 1.85
CA SER A 172 7.15 -12.12 3.16
C SER A 172 5.89 -11.36 3.62
N ILE A 173 5.18 -10.67 2.71
CA ILE A 173 3.89 -10.03 3.05
C ILE A 173 2.86 -11.09 3.45
N LYS A 174 2.72 -12.15 2.65
CA LYS A 174 1.77 -13.25 2.91
C LYS A 174 2.07 -13.96 4.22
N GLU A 175 3.35 -14.23 4.48
CA GLU A 175 3.83 -14.81 5.74
C GLU A 175 3.45 -13.92 6.92
N ASN A 176 3.77 -12.62 6.85
CA ASN A 176 3.41 -11.69 7.92
C ASN A 176 1.89 -11.62 8.13
N ALA A 177 1.09 -11.55 7.07
CA ALA A 177 -0.37 -11.53 7.19
C ALA A 177 -0.90 -12.80 7.90
N LEU A 178 -0.36 -13.97 7.58
CA LEU A 178 -0.72 -15.23 8.23
C LEU A 178 -0.31 -15.24 9.71
N LEU A 179 0.89 -14.77 10.04
CA LEU A 179 1.35 -14.65 11.43
C LEU A 179 0.46 -13.72 12.27
N HIS A 180 0.04 -12.58 11.71
CA HIS A 180 -0.90 -11.68 12.39
C HIS A 180 -2.26 -12.34 12.64
N LYS A 181 -2.79 -13.09 11.67
CA LYS A 181 -4.02 -13.88 11.85
C LYS A 181 -3.85 -14.92 12.98
N LEU A 182 -2.72 -15.61 13.01
CA LEU A 182 -2.42 -16.59 14.05
C LEU A 182 -2.36 -15.96 15.45
N ILE A 183 -1.70 -14.81 15.60
CA ILE A 183 -1.62 -14.04 16.85
C ILE A 183 -3.03 -13.63 17.31
N ASN A 184 -3.84 -13.07 16.42
CA ASN A 184 -5.21 -12.64 16.74
C ASN A 184 -6.09 -13.82 17.17
N ASN A 185 -6.02 -14.95 16.44
CA ASN A 185 -6.77 -16.15 16.80
C ASN A 185 -6.39 -16.66 18.20
N ARG A 186 -5.10 -16.63 18.54
CA ARG A 186 -4.64 -17.03 19.88
C ARG A 186 -5.17 -16.10 20.97
N GLN A 187 -5.19 -14.79 20.72
CA GLN A 187 -5.75 -13.83 21.67
C GLN A 187 -7.26 -14.04 21.88
N GLN A 188 -8.01 -14.32 20.81
CA GLN A 188 -9.44 -14.64 20.92
C GLN A 188 -9.69 -15.91 21.73
N GLN A 189 -8.90 -16.96 21.53
CA GLN A 189 -8.97 -18.19 22.32
C GLN A 189 -8.73 -17.93 23.81
N LEU A 190 -7.68 -17.18 24.15
CA LEU A 190 -7.36 -16.84 25.53
C LEU A 190 -8.46 -15.99 26.19
N ASN A 191 -9.02 -15.02 25.44
CA ASN A 191 -10.11 -14.19 25.92
C ASN A 191 -11.38 -15.00 26.18
N ALA A 192 -11.72 -15.94 25.30
CA ALA A 192 -12.85 -16.84 25.50
C ALA A 192 -12.69 -17.68 26.78
N ILE A 193 -11.50 -18.29 26.98
CA ILE A 193 -11.19 -19.03 28.21
C ILE A 193 -11.34 -18.13 29.45
N ALA A 194 -10.83 -16.89 29.39
CA ALA A 194 -10.95 -15.95 30.50
C ALA A 194 -12.42 -15.57 30.80
N SER A 195 -13.23 -15.34 29.76
CA SER A 195 -14.66 -15.07 29.90
C SER A 195 -15.42 -16.25 30.51
N ASP A 196 -15.14 -17.48 30.05
CA ASP A 196 -15.77 -18.70 30.57
C ASP A 196 -15.46 -18.92 32.05
N LEU A 197 -14.20 -18.71 32.47
CA LEU A 197 -13.80 -18.83 33.87
C LEU A 197 -14.55 -17.83 34.78
N ILE A 198 -14.72 -16.59 34.32
CA ILE A 198 -15.44 -15.56 35.08
C ILE A 198 -16.93 -15.91 35.18
N GLN A 199 -17.57 -16.32 34.07
CA GLN A 199 -18.99 -16.70 34.06
C GLN A 199 -19.26 -17.86 35.02
N ASN A 200 -18.50 -18.95 34.91
CA ASN A 200 -18.64 -20.11 35.80
C ASN A 200 -18.39 -19.77 37.28
N SER A 201 -17.48 -18.84 37.57
CA SER A 201 -17.22 -18.39 38.95
C SER A 201 -18.36 -17.56 39.55
N ASN A 202 -19.14 -16.85 38.70
CA ASN A 202 -20.26 -16.04 39.14
C ASN A 202 -21.53 -16.87 39.34
N GLU A 203 -21.72 -17.93 38.55
CA GLU A 203 -22.82 -18.89 38.74
C GLU A 203 -22.70 -19.62 40.09
N LEU A 204 -21.49 -20.06 40.46
CA LEU A 204 -21.21 -20.68 41.76
C LEU A 204 -21.46 -19.77 42.97
N LYS A 205 -21.45 -18.44 42.78
CA LYS A 205 -21.75 -17.45 43.83
C LYS A 205 -23.23 -17.11 43.95
N GLN A 206 -24.06 -17.44 42.96
CA GLN A 206 -25.52 -17.20 43.01
C GLN A 206 -26.30 -18.40 43.57
N THR A 207 -25.68 -19.58 43.60
CA THR A 207 -26.24 -20.82 44.16
C THR A 207 -25.90 -21.06 45.64
N ASN A 208 -25.19 -20.15 46.30
CA ASN A 208 -24.90 -20.17 47.74
C ASN A 208 -25.49 -18.92 48.41
#